data_AF-A0A2N2GI64-F1
#
_entry.id   AF-A0A2N2GI64-F1
#
_cell.length_a   1.000
_cell.length_b   1.000
_cell.length_c   1.000
_cell.angle_alpha   90.00
_cell.angle_beta   90.00
_cell.angle_gamma   90.00
#
_symmetry.space_group_name_H-M   'P 1'
#
loop_
_entity.id
_entity.type
_entity.pdbx_description
1 polymer ?
#
loop_
_entity_poly.entity_id
_entity_poly.type
_entity_poly.pdbx_seq_one_letter_code
_entity_poly.pdbx_strand_id
1 'polypeptide(L)'
;MKISWCSLLLLLVSCAPRQDAWERVSSNPTMPTLRRYIMDHPGTEETQIARLHLERLSARAALAAGGIAPLQLHLQAYPAGAHAAEVRGRLMVLRAARALAEDTPWALLRFLYLHPDSKETAAVRARLEETWWKQLQADPSAHGLKQYLEVFPTGGHETEAQELLAHVIFEKLGPEPDPELLRMFVLNHPKSPTGKRALALLREWERSEVLVSGETTTVVELLRRGESLPAELVRVSFAAHLEAALWSFDLDLLGQLCDAAPRQCDAQLPAAIQYWKKMAPQARDRLAETVRAAGPFRPMPAFRTLEVALNVEDLHTVWVALRSLSHRPEPRAFALLLSRAGHPDSAIAWPAADACRAWLARWPSRGAVLAAFELRRRQNRRDQFPSLIQTALLAEFLQRPLPVA
;
A
#
# COMPACT_ATOMS: atom_id res chain seq x y z
N MET A 1 11.59 30.67 104.67
CA MET A 1 11.75 29.83 103.46
C MET A 1 11.54 28.37 103.87
N LYS A 2 10.40 27.77 103.49
CA LYS A 2 10.08 26.36 103.75
C LYS A 2 10.02 25.65 102.40
N ILE A 3 11.03 24.83 102.09
CA ILE A 3 11.09 24.02 100.87
C ILE A 3 10.33 22.73 101.18
N SER A 4 9.21 22.56 100.48
CA SER A 4 8.25 21.45 100.65
C SER A 4 8.86 20.13 100.17
N TRP A 5 8.99 19.18 101.09
CA TRP A 5 9.47 17.81 100.90
C TRP A 5 8.42 16.86 100.27
N CYS A 6 7.46 17.36 99.51
CA CYS A 6 6.34 16.57 98.96
C CYS A 6 6.52 16.08 97.50
N SER A 7 7.67 16.28 96.86
CA SER A 7 7.84 16.01 95.41
C SER A 7 8.70 14.79 95.05
N LEU A 8 9.15 13.96 96.01
CA LEU A 8 10.10 12.86 95.73
C LEU A 8 9.47 11.46 95.59
N LEU A 9 8.14 11.31 95.59
CA LEU A 9 7.46 10.01 95.74
C LEU A 9 6.49 9.63 94.60
N LEU A 10 6.68 10.19 93.39
CA LEU A 10 5.76 10.03 92.26
C LEU A 10 6.44 9.60 90.94
N LEU A 11 7.49 8.79 91.02
CA LEU A 11 8.12 8.12 89.85
C LEU A 11 8.29 6.61 90.03
N LEU A 12 7.46 5.96 90.87
CA LEU A 12 7.17 4.53 90.68
C LEU A 12 6.15 4.40 89.54
N VAL A 13 6.59 4.75 88.34
CA VAL A 13 5.87 4.42 87.11
C VAL A 13 5.76 2.90 87.10
N SER A 14 4.51 2.43 87.21
CA SER A 14 4.11 1.03 87.09
C SER A 14 4.73 0.40 85.83
N CYS A 15 5.91 -0.20 85.98
CA CYS A 15 6.39 -1.23 85.09
C CYS A 15 5.57 -2.48 85.39
N ALA A 16 4.33 -2.54 84.89
CA ALA A 16 3.71 -3.84 84.66
C ALA A 16 4.72 -4.70 83.89
N PRO A 17 5.00 -5.95 84.32
CA PRO A 17 6.08 -6.72 83.74
C PRO A 17 5.87 -6.82 82.23
N ARG A 18 6.92 -6.53 81.46
CA ARG A 18 6.92 -6.59 79.98
C ARG A 18 6.33 -7.91 79.46
N GLN A 19 6.56 -9.01 80.19
CA GLN A 19 6.05 -10.33 79.88
C GLN A 19 4.51 -10.39 79.89
N ASP A 20 3.87 -9.77 80.89
CA ASP A 20 2.40 -9.67 81.00
C ASP A 20 1.78 -8.81 79.89
N ALA A 21 2.52 -7.81 79.40
CA ALA A 21 2.08 -6.98 78.27
C ALA A 21 2.05 -7.77 76.97
N TRP A 22 3.10 -8.56 76.69
CA TRP A 22 3.16 -9.42 75.51
C TRP A 22 2.10 -10.52 75.56
N GLU A 23 1.97 -11.23 76.68
CA GLU A 23 1.03 -12.35 76.83
C GLU A 23 -0.43 -11.94 76.57
N ARG A 24 -0.81 -10.74 77.01
CA ARG A 24 -2.13 -10.15 76.72
C ARG A 24 -2.34 -9.83 75.25
N VAL A 25 -1.30 -9.39 74.54
CA VAL A 25 -1.37 -9.06 73.12
C VAL A 25 -1.35 -10.32 72.26
N SER A 26 -0.54 -11.31 72.63
CA SER A 26 -0.40 -12.56 71.87
C SER A 26 -1.61 -13.48 72.01
N SER A 27 -2.36 -13.40 73.12
CA SER A 27 -3.58 -14.21 73.33
C SER A 27 -4.77 -13.73 72.50
N ASN A 28 -4.87 -12.43 72.19
CA ASN A 28 -5.90 -11.88 71.31
C ASN A 28 -5.33 -10.77 70.41
N PRO A 29 -4.58 -11.15 69.35
CA PRO A 29 -3.89 -10.19 68.51
C PRO A 29 -4.90 -9.44 67.63
N THR A 30 -5.00 -8.13 67.82
CA THR A 30 -5.73 -7.22 66.95
C THR A 30 -4.78 -6.19 66.36
N MET A 31 -5.09 -5.61 65.20
CA MET A 31 -4.23 -4.59 64.59
C MET A 31 -3.96 -3.40 65.55
N PRO A 32 -4.95 -2.84 66.27
CA PRO A 32 -4.70 -1.77 67.24
C PRO A 32 -3.82 -2.21 68.43
N THR A 33 -4.05 -3.41 69.00
CA THR A 33 -3.29 -3.89 70.16
C THR A 33 -1.83 -4.14 69.80
N LEU A 34 -1.56 -4.73 68.63
CA LEU A 34 -0.20 -4.94 68.12
C LEU A 34 0.52 -3.62 67.80
N ARG A 35 -0.14 -2.66 67.15
CA ARG A 35 0.45 -1.35 66.87
C ARG A 35 0.86 -0.62 68.14
N ARG A 36 -0.02 -0.62 69.14
CA ARG A 36 0.27 -0.03 70.45
C ARG A 36 1.46 -0.72 71.12
N TYR A 37 1.48 -2.05 71.14
CA TYR A 37 2.62 -2.80 71.69
C TYR A 37 3.95 -2.46 71.00
N ILE A 38 3.96 -2.35 69.67
CA ILE A 38 5.16 -1.98 68.91
C ILE A 38 5.66 -0.57 69.24
N MET A 39 4.74 0.37 69.48
CA MET A 39 5.08 1.74 69.89
C MET A 39 5.61 1.80 71.32
N ASP A 40 4.97 1.08 72.23
CA ASP A 40 5.29 1.09 73.67
C ASP A 40 6.58 0.30 73.98
N HIS A 41 6.93 -0.69 73.15
CA HIS A 41 8.10 -1.56 73.32
C HIS A 41 8.90 -1.68 72.02
N PRO A 42 9.68 -0.67 71.61
CA PRO A 42 10.50 -0.75 70.42
C PRO A 42 11.77 -1.59 70.63
N GLY A 43 12.19 -2.33 69.60
CA GLY A 43 13.50 -2.98 69.55
C GLY A 43 13.62 -4.34 70.26
N THR A 44 12.51 -4.91 70.74
CA THR A 44 12.53 -6.23 71.38
C THR A 44 12.28 -7.36 70.38
N GLU A 45 12.62 -8.59 70.76
CA GLU A 45 12.30 -9.79 69.98
C GLU A 45 10.79 -9.93 69.77
N GLU A 46 10.00 -9.69 70.83
CA GLU A 46 8.54 -9.70 70.77
C GLU A 46 8.01 -8.61 69.83
N THR A 47 8.67 -7.45 69.72
CA THR A 47 8.32 -6.42 68.72
C THR A 47 8.42 -6.97 67.30
N GLN A 48 9.43 -7.80 67.00
CA GLN A 48 9.58 -8.41 65.67
C GLN A 48 8.47 -9.42 65.41
N ILE A 49 8.14 -10.25 66.40
CA ILE A 49 7.01 -11.18 66.33
C ILE A 49 5.70 -10.39 66.13
N ALA A 50 5.48 -9.32 66.90
CA ALA A 50 4.32 -8.44 66.79
C ALA A 50 4.19 -7.80 65.40
N ARG A 51 5.31 -7.37 64.79
CA ARG A 51 5.34 -6.84 63.41
C ARG A 51 4.90 -7.89 62.39
N LEU A 52 5.37 -9.12 62.51
CA LEU A 52 4.95 -10.23 61.64
C LEU A 52 3.45 -10.55 61.80
N HIS A 53 2.94 -10.55 63.04
CA HIS A 53 1.49 -10.72 63.27
C HIS A 53 0.67 -9.57 62.70
N LEU A 54 1.14 -8.33 62.84
CA LEU A 54 0.46 -7.14 62.32
C LEU A 54 0.42 -7.18 60.79
N GLU A 55 1.53 -7.52 60.14
CA GLU A 55 1.59 -7.73 58.70
C GLU A 55 0.59 -8.79 58.24
N ARG A 56 0.60 -9.98 58.89
CA ARG A 56 -0.32 -11.08 58.58
C ARG A 56 -1.79 -10.68 58.69
N LEU A 57 -2.18 -10.00 59.77
CA LEU A 57 -3.55 -9.52 59.94
C LEU A 57 -3.91 -8.46 58.90
N SER A 58 -2.98 -7.56 58.57
CA SER A 58 -3.17 -6.55 57.53
C SER A 58 -3.34 -7.19 56.15
N ALA A 59 -2.53 -8.18 55.80
CA ALA A 59 -2.60 -8.90 54.53
C ALA A 59 -3.95 -9.63 54.41
N ARG A 60 -4.34 -10.38 55.46
CA ARG A 60 -5.63 -11.08 55.51
C ARG A 60 -6.81 -10.13 55.36
N ALA A 61 -6.78 -8.98 56.04
CA ALA A 61 -7.83 -7.96 55.92
C ALA A 61 -7.89 -7.37 54.50
N ALA A 62 -6.74 -7.06 53.90
CA ALA A 62 -6.68 -6.53 52.53
C ALA A 62 -7.17 -7.53 51.49
N LEU A 63 -6.78 -8.80 51.61
CA LEU A 63 -7.22 -9.90 50.74
C LEU A 63 -8.72 -10.17 50.88
N ALA A 64 -9.25 -10.16 52.11
CA ALA A 64 -10.68 -10.34 52.38
C ALA A 64 -11.53 -9.19 51.82
N ALA A 65 -11.04 -7.94 51.90
CA ALA A 65 -11.73 -6.80 51.32
C ALA A 65 -11.80 -6.84 49.78
N GLY A 66 -10.86 -7.53 49.13
CA GLY A 66 -10.92 -7.86 47.70
C GLY A 66 -10.83 -6.68 46.72
N GLY A 67 -10.54 -5.46 47.19
CA GLY A 67 -10.44 -4.25 46.37
C GLY A 67 -9.02 -3.80 46.07
N ILE A 68 -8.85 -2.99 45.03
CA ILE A 68 -7.55 -2.41 44.64
C ILE A 68 -6.96 -1.55 45.78
N ALA A 69 -7.77 -0.68 46.40
CA ALA A 69 -7.27 0.28 47.40
C ALA A 69 -6.76 -0.40 48.69
N PRO A 70 -7.47 -1.36 49.32
CA PRO A 70 -6.95 -2.10 50.48
C PRO A 70 -5.63 -2.84 50.20
N LEU A 71 -5.50 -3.46 49.02
CA LEU A 71 -4.27 -4.17 48.63
C LEU A 71 -3.09 -3.20 48.42
N GLN A 72 -3.34 -2.06 47.79
CA GLN A 72 -2.33 -1.00 47.63
C GLN A 72 -1.88 -0.44 48.97
N LEU A 73 -2.82 -0.18 49.90
CA LEU A 73 -2.51 0.31 51.23
C LEU A 73 -1.63 -0.68 52.01
N HIS A 74 -1.92 -1.98 51.90
CA HIS A 74 -1.07 -3.02 52.50
C HIS A 74 0.34 -3.01 51.91
N LEU A 75 0.48 -2.99 50.57
CA LEU A 75 1.80 -2.98 49.92
C LEU A 75 2.60 -1.71 50.18
N GLN A 76 1.94 -0.58 50.40
CA GLN A 76 2.59 0.66 50.82
C GLN A 76 3.16 0.54 52.24
N ALA A 77 2.42 -0.13 53.14
CA ALA A 77 2.87 -0.35 54.52
C ALA A 77 3.93 -1.46 54.65
N TYR A 78 3.86 -2.51 53.83
CA TYR A 78 4.70 -3.71 53.92
C TYR A 78 5.24 -4.14 52.54
N PRO A 79 6.12 -3.35 51.90
CA PRO A 79 6.58 -3.65 50.55
C PRO A 79 7.42 -4.94 50.46
N ALA A 80 8.15 -5.31 51.51
CA ALA A 80 8.98 -6.52 51.55
C ALA A 80 8.43 -7.59 52.51
N GLY A 81 7.16 -7.49 52.88
CA GLY A 81 6.52 -8.43 53.81
C GLY A 81 6.44 -9.86 53.28
N ALA A 82 6.33 -10.84 54.19
CA ALA A 82 6.13 -12.24 53.86
C ALA A 82 4.89 -12.48 52.97
N HIS A 83 3.85 -11.65 53.08
CA HIS A 83 2.63 -11.74 52.27
C HIS A 83 2.59 -10.80 51.06
N ALA A 84 3.64 -9.99 50.84
CA ALA A 84 3.64 -8.98 49.79
C ALA A 84 3.53 -9.60 48.38
N ALA A 85 4.11 -10.78 48.14
CA ALA A 85 4.03 -11.46 46.85
C ALA A 85 2.58 -11.87 46.50
N GLU A 86 1.86 -12.45 47.45
CA GLU A 86 0.45 -12.86 47.28
C GLU A 86 -0.45 -11.64 47.05
N VAL A 87 -0.29 -10.59 47.87
CA VAL A 87 -1.06 -9.34 47.74
C VAL A 87 -0.80 -8.65 46.41
N ARG A 88 0.46 -8.60 45.93
CA ARG A 88 0.79 -8.12 44.58
C ARG A 88 0.10 -8.93 43.49
N GLY A 89 0.16 -10.26 43.59
CA GLY A 89 -0.52 -11.15 42.64
C GLY A 89 -2.01 -10.83 42.53
N ARG A 90 -2.71 -10.74 43.67
CA ARG A 90 -4.14 -10.38 43.70
C ARG A 90 -4.41 -8.99 43.14
N LEU A 91 -3.56 -8.01 43.45
CA LEU A 91 -3.68 -6.65 42.93
C LEU A 91 -3.53 -6.61 41.39
N MET A 92 -2.59 -7.38 40.82
CA MET A 92 -2.40 -7.45 39.37
C MET A 92 -3.63 -8.03 38.67
N VAL A 93 -4.20 -9.12 39.20
CA VAL A 93 -5.44 -9.74 38.68
C VAL A 93 -6.58 -8.72 38.64
N LEU A 94 -6.80 -7.96 39.72
CA LEU A 94 -7.86 -6.95 39.78
C LEU A 94 -7.65 -5.79 38.81
N ARG A 95 -6.39 -5.34 38.63
CA ARG A 95 -6.06 -4.30 37.66
C ARG A 95 -6.26 -4.76 36.23
N ALA A 96 -5.87 -6.00 35.91
CA ALA A 96 -6.11 -6.60 34.60
C ALA A 96 -7.60 -6.74 34.33
N ALA A 97 -8.36 -7.29 35.29
CA ALA A 97 -9.81 -7.42 35.20
C ALA A 97 -10.50 -6.07 34.95
N ARG A 98 -10.05 -5.01 35.64
CA ARG A 98 -10.56 -3.65 35.40
C ARG A 98 -10.24 -3.16 33.99
N ALA A 99 -9.01 -3.31 33.52
CA ALA A 99 -8.63 -2.89 32.17
C ALA A 99 -9.42 -3.64 31.09
N LEU A 100 -9.60 -4.95 31.28
CA LEU A 100 -10.41 -5.82 30.40
C LEU A 100 -11.90 -5.45 30.41
N ALA A 101 -12.45 -5.04 31.57
CA ALA A 101 -13.83 -4.63 31.70
C ALA A 101 -14.11 -3.24 31.08
N GLU A 102 -13.15 -2.32 31.18
CA GLU A 102 -13.24 -1.01 30.52
C GLU A 102 -13.12 -1.14 28.98
N ASP A 103 -12.37 -2.13 28.49
CA ASP A 103 -12.25 -2.51 27.08
C ASP A 103 -11.94 -1.35 26.11
N THR A 104 -11.20 -0.35 26.59
CA THR A 104 -10.70 0.74 25.76
C THR A 104 -9.22 0.52 25.45
N PRO A 105 -8.74 0.89 24.24
CA PRO A 105 -7.32 0.77 23.91
C PRO A 105 -6.40 1.44 24.95
N TRP A 106 -6.82 2.61 25.47
CA TRP A 106 -6.07 3.35 26.48
C TRP A 106 -5.94 2.59 27.81
N ALA A 107 -7.03 1.99 28.32
CA ALA A 107 -6.99 1.25 29.58
C ALA A 107 -6.08 0.01 29.48
N LEU A 108 -6.17 -0.71 28.36
CA LEU A 108 -5.37 -1.90 28.09
C LEU A 108 -3.88 -1.54 27.91
N LEU A 109 -3.57 -0.51 27.11
CA LEU A 109 -2.21 0.00 26.94
C LEU A 109 -1.59 0.47 28.26
N ARG A 110 -2.36 1.20 29.08
CA ARG A 110 -1.91 1.66 30.40
C ARG A 110 -1.54 0.48 31.30
N PHE A 111 -2.33 -0.60 31.29
CA PHE A 111 -1.99 -1.81 32.04
C PHE A 111 -0.68 -2.43 31.56
N LEU A 112 -0.52 -2.63 30.24
CA LEU A 112 0.68 -3.21 29.65
C LEU A 112 1.94 -2.38 29.93
N TYR A 113 1.81 -1.05 29.90
CA TYR A 113 2.90 -0.13 30.21
C TYR A 113 3.33 -0.20 31.68
N LEU A 114 2.37 -0.20 32.61
CA LEU A 114 2.65 -0.21 34.03
C LEU A 114 3.10 -1.60 34.54
N HIS A 115 2.71 -2.67 33.86
CA HIS A 115 2.85 -4.05 34.32
C HIS A 115 3.33 -5.02 33.21
N PRO A 116 4.49 -4.77 32.56
CA PRO A 116 4.94 -5.58 31.43
C PRO A 116 5.14 -7.07 31.78
N ASP A 117 5.65 -7.36 32.98
CA ASP A 117 6.00 -8.72 33.42
C ASP A 117 4.86 -9.47 34.13
N SER A 118 3.63 -8.94 34.09
CA SER A 118 2.48 -9.60 34.72
C SER A 118 2.10 -10.89 34.00
N LYS A 119 1.62 -11.89 34.76
CA LYS A 119 1.01 -13.09 34.17
C LYS A 119 -0.22 -12.78 33.32
N GLU A 120 -0.89 -11.65 33.61
CA GLU A 120 -2.08 -11.19 32.89
C GLU A 120 -1.75 -10.44 31.58
N THR A 121 -0.47 -10.13 31.32
CA THR A 121 -0.04 -9.38 30.13
C THR A 121 -0.50 -10.03 28.83
N ALA A 122 -0.45 -11.37 28.74
CA ALA A 122 -0.87 -12.09 27.54
C ALA A 122 -2.37 -11.89 27.25
N ALA A 123 -3.23 -12.04 28.26
CA ALA A 123 -4.67 -11.85 28.13
C ALA A 123 -5.04 -10.40 27.78
N VAL A 124 -4.41 -9.41 28.44
CA VAL A 124 -4.64 -8.00 28.17
C VAL A 124 -4.14 -7.60 26.77
N ARG A 125 -3.00 -8.12 26.33
CA ARG A 125 -2.47 -7.90 24.97
C ARG A 125 -3.39 -8.48 23.90
N ALA A 126 -3.86 -9.72 24.08
CA ALA A 126 -4.80 -10.35 23.15
C ALA A 126 -6.11 -9.54 23.06
N ARG A 127 -6.60 -9.00 24.19
CA ARG A 127 -7.79 -8.13 24.17
C ARG A 127 -7.53 -6.81 23.46
N LEU A 128 -6.38 -6.19 23.69
CA LEU A 128 -5.99 -4.95 23.00
C LEU A 128 -5.94 -5.14 21.49
N GLU A 129 -5.32 -6.24 21.03
CA GLU A 129 -5.26 -6.60 19.63
C GLU A 129 -6.66 -6.71 19.02
N GLU A 130 -7.55 -7.48 19.65
CA GLU A 130 -8.93 -7.67 19.18
C GLU A 130 -9.73 -6.35 19.13
N THR A 131 -9.60 -5.52 20.17
CA THR A 131 -10.30 -4.22 20.22
C THR A 131 -9.79 -3.25 19.16
N TRP A 132 -8.47 -3.21 18.93
CA TRP A 132 -7.88 -2.38 17.88
C TRP A 132 -8.23 -2.90 16.48
N TRP A 133 -8.19 -4.22 16.28
CA TRP A 133 -8.57 -4.84 15.02
C TRP A 133 -10.02 -4.53 14.64
N LYS A 134 -10.97 -4.63 15.58
CA LYS A 134 -12.38 -4.22 15.36
C LYS A 134 -12.52 -2.77 14.91
N GLN A 135 -11.72 -1.87 15.46
CA GLN A 135 -11.72 -0.45 15.06
C GLN A 135 -11.21 -0.30 13.62
N LEU A 136 -10.15 -1.01 13.25
CA LEU A 136 -9.60 -0.98 11.89
C LEU A 136 -10.51 -1.63 10.86
N GLN A 137 -11.30 -2.63 11.24
CA GLN A 137 -12.33 -3.18 10.36
C GLN A 137 -13.47 -2.19 10.09
N ALA A 138 -13.82 -1.36 11.08
CA ALA A 138 -14.87 -0.35 10.93
C ALA A 138 -14.42 0.86 10.10
N ASP A 139 -13.16 1.29 10.26
CA ASP A 139 -12.56 2.41 9.52
C ASP A 139 -11.13 2.07 9.08
N PRO A 140 -10.97 1.34 7.96
CA PRO A 140 -9.67 0.87 7.52
C PRO A 140 -8.84 2.02 6.95
N SER A 141 -7.73 2.33 7.62
CA SER A 141 -6.75 3.30 7.14
C SER A 141 -5.38 2.66 6.95
N ALA A 142 -4.70 3.01 5.86
CA ALA A 142 -3.36 2.48 5.58
C ALA A 142 -2.35 2.82 6.69
N HIS A 143 -2.50 3.96 7.36
CA HIS A 143 -1.64 4.33 8.49
C HIS A 143 -1.93 3.47 9.72
N GLY A 144 -3.21 3.31 10.09
CA GLY A 144 -3.61 2.50 11.24
C GLY A 144 -3.25 1.03 11.07
N LEU A 145 -3.41 0.47 9.86
CA LEU A 145 -3.02 -0.92 9.56
C LEU A 145 -1.50 -1.14 9.62
N LYS A 146 -0.69 -0.17 9.18
CA LYS A 146 0.77 -0.24 9.34
C LYS A 146 1.17 -0.22 10.81
N GLN A 147 0.60 0.70 11.60
CA GLN A 147 0.84 0.75 13.04
C GLN A 147 0.43 -0.55 13.74
N TYR A 148 -0.71 -1.13 13.35
CA TYR A 148 -1.16 -2.42 13.86
C TYR A 148 -0.13 -3.53 13.59
N LEU A 149 0.36 -3.64 12.36
CA LEU A 149 1.38 -4.64 11.98
C LEU A 149 2.73 -4.39 12.67
N GLU A 150 3.08 -3.15 13.00
CA GLU A 150 4.26 -2.82 13.79
C GLU A 150 4.12 -3.25 15.26
N VAL A 151 2.93 -3.09 15.84
CA VAL A 151 2.66 -3.42 17.25
C VAL A 151 2.40 -4.93 17.45
N PHE A 152 1.76 -5.58 16.46
CA PHE A 152 1.38 -7.00 16.48
C PHE A 152 1.96 -7.75 15.26
N PRO A 153 3.29 -7.85 15.12
CA PRO A 153 3.92 -8.46 13.96
C PRO A 153 3.67 -9.97 13.84
N THR A 154 3.23 -10.63 14.91
CA THR A 154 2.82 -12.04 14.95
C THR A 154 1.43 -12.18 15.57
N GLY A 155 0.58 -11.17 15.35
CA GLY A 155 -0.78 -11.14 15.86
C GLY A 155 -1.68 -12.19 15.20
N GLY A 156 -2.79 -12.52 15.85
CA GLY A 156 -3.81 -13.41 15.31
C GLY A 156 -4.45 -12.91 14.02
N HIS A 157 -4.40 -11.60 13.75
CA HIS A 157 -4.93 -10.98 12.52
C HIS A 157 -3.83 -10.42 11.59
N GLU A 158 -2.58 -10.90 11.69
CA GLU A 158 -1.47 -10.41 10.86
C GLU A 158 -1.79 -10.54 9.35
N THR A 159 -2.26 -11.71 8.93
CA THR A 159 -2.54 -12.03 7.53
C THR A 159 -3.68 -11.18 6.96
N GLU A 160 -4.76 -11.02 7.74
CA GLU A 160 -5.93 -10.23 7.39
C GLU A 160 -5.57 -8.74 7.33
N ALA A 161 -4.75 -8.25 8.27
CA ALA A 161 -4.28 -6.87 8.28
C ALA A 161 -3.37 -6.56 7.09
N GLN A 162 -2.48 -7.47 6.70
CA GLN A 162 -1.66 -7.33 5.49
C GLN A 162 -2.51 -7.27 4.23
N GLU A 163 -3.54 -8.11 4.11
CA GLU A 163 -4.44 -8.09 2.96
C GLU A 163 -5.29 -6.81 2.92
N LEU A 164 -5.87 -6.42 4.06
CA LEU A 164 -6.66 -5.20 4.16
C LEU A 164 -5.81 -3.95 3.87
N LEU A 165 -4.54 -3.95 4.29
CA LEU A 165 -3.58 -2.90 3.94
C LEU A 165 -3.32 -2.85 2.43
N ALA A 166 -3.06 -4.00 1.82
CA ALA A 166 -2.88 -4.10 0.37
C ALA A 166 -4.13 -3.58 -0.38
N HIS A 167 -5.32 -3.96 0.08
CA HIS A 167 -6.59 -3.51 -0.48
C HIS A 167 -6.75 -1.98 -0.40
N VAL A 168 -6.59 -1.38 0.79
CA VAL A 168 -6.72 0.07 0.99
C VAL A 168 -5.69 0.85 0.17
N ILE A 169 -4.45 0.35 0.07
CA ILE A 169 -3.42 0.99 -0.78
C ILE A 169 -3.82 0.89 -2.25
N PHE A 170 -4.32 -0.26 -2.70
CA PHE A 170 -4.72 -0.47 -4.08
C PHE A 170 -5.93 0.41 -4.48
N GLU A 171 -6.94 0.54 -3.62
CA GLU A 171 -8.08 1.44 -3.87
C GLU A 171 -7.65 2.90 -4.04
N LYS A 172 -6.64 3.35 -3.27
CA LYS A 172 -6.06 4.69 -3.41
C LYS A 172 -5.35 4.93 -4.74
N LEU A 173 -4.96 3.88 -5.47
CA LEU A 173 -4.41 4.03 -6.82
C LEU A 173 -5.51 4.38 -7.85
N GLY A 174 -6.78 4.18 -7.53
CA GLY A 174 -7.91 4.49 -8.38
C GLY A 174 -8.23 3.39 -9.42
N PRO A 175 -9.26 3.61 -10.28
CA PRO A 175 -9.70 2.64 -11.27
C PRO A 175 -8.70 2.45 -12.42
N GLU A 176 -7.85 3.45 -12.67
CA GLU A 176 -6.86 3.48 -13.76
C GLU A 176 -5.49 3.86 -13.19
N PRO A 177 -4.89 2.95 -12.43
CA PRO A 177 -3.65 3.22 -11.72
C PRO A 177 -2.48 3.38 -12.70
N ASP A 178 -1.54 4.25 -12.35
CA ASP A 178 -0.29 4.38 -13.10
C ASP A 178 0.47 3.03 -13.13
N PRO A 179 0.99 2.59 -14.28
CA PRO A 179 1.67 1.30 -14.41
C PRO A 179 2.94 1.20 -13.55
N GLU A 180 3.66 2.31 -13.31
CA GLU A 180 4.83 2.33 -12.43
C GLU A 180 4.40 2.11 -10.97
N LEU A 181 3.30 2.73 -10.54
CA LEU A 181 2.73 2.50 -9.22
C LEU A 181 2.21 1.07 -9.06
N LEU A 182 1.58 0.49 -10.10
CA LEU A 182 1.18 -0.92 -10.12
C LEU A 182 2.40 -1.85 -9.97
N ARG A 183 3.51 -1.58 -10.67
CA ARG A 183 4.76 -2.36 -10.54
C ARG A 183 5.27 -2.32 -9.10
N MET A 184 5.37 -1.13 -8.52
CA MET A 184 5.81 -0.98 -7.13
C MET A 184 4.86 -1.70 -6.15
N PHE A 185 3.55 -1.62 -6.39
CA PHE A 185 2.56 -2.33 -5.60
C PHE A 185 2.73 -3.85 -5.66
N VAL A 186 2.88 -4.41 -6.86
CA VAL A 186 3.09 -5.86 -7.07
C VAL A 186 4.38 -6.34 -6.41
N LEU A 187 5.46 -5.55 -6.46
CA LEU A 187 6.72 -5.88 -5.79
C LEU A 187 6.58 -5.95 -4.27
N ASN A 188 5.78 -5.05 -3.68
CA ASN A 188 5.57 -5.00 -2.24
C ASN A 188 4.53 -6.01 -1.74
N HIS A 189 3.60 -6.45 -2.60
CA HIS A 189 2.49 -7.33 -2.22
C HIS A 189 2.33 -8.57 -3.10
N PRO A 190 3.40 -9.33 -3.46
CA PRO A 190 3.35 -10.34 -4.52
C PRO A 190 2.45 -11.55 -4.20
N LYS A 191 2.25 -11.86 -2.91
CA LYS A 191 1.47 -13.02 -2.47
C LYS A 191 -0.01 -12.72 -2.21
N SER A 192 -0.35 -11.44 -2.00
CA SER A 192 -1.72 -11.00 -1.71
C SER A 192 -2.66 -11.26 -2.89
N PRO A 193 -3.93 -11.68 -2.66
CA PRO A 193 -4.99 -11.62 -3.65
C PRO A 193 -5.05 -10.29 -4.40
N THR A 194 -4.96 -9.16 -3.69
CA THR A 194 -4.95 -7.83 -4.30
C THR A 194 -3.73 -7.61 -5.21
N GLY A 195 -2.55 -8.07 -4.81
CA GLY A 195 -1.32 -8.05 -5.62
C GLY A 195 -1.42 -8.91 -6.87
N LYS A 196 -2.07 -10.08 -6.81
CA LYS A 196 -2.35 -10.89 -8.00
C LYS A 196 -3.27 -10.17 -8.97
N ARG A 197 -4.29 -9.46 -8.47
CA ARG A 197 -5.17 -8.61 -9.29
C ARG A 197 -4.39 -7.44 -9.92
N ALA A 198 -3.55 -6.76 -9.15
CA ALA A 198 -2.69 -5.69 -9.65
C ALA A 198 -1.72 -6.18 -10.73
N LEU A 199 -1.14 -7.38 -10.57
CA LEU A 199 -0.30 -8.01 -11.58
C LEU A 199 -1.08 -8.35 -12.86
N ALA A 200 -2.32 -8.81 -12.74
CA ALA A 200 -3.17 -9.07 -13.90
C ALA A 200 -3.44 -7.78 -14.70
N LEU A 201 -3.77 -6.68 -14.00
CA LEU A 201 -3.95 -5.36 -14.61
C LEU A 201 -2.65 -4.86 -15.28
N LEU A 202 -1.52 -5.01 -14.60
CA LEU A 202 -0.23 -4.63 -15.16
C LEU A 202 0.08 -5.41 -16.45
N ARG A 203 -0.18 -6.73 -16.47
CA ARG A 203 0.00 -7.55 -17.67
C ARG A 203 -0.96 -7.17 -18.79
N GLU A 204 -2.21 -6.83 -18.47
CA GLU A 204 -3.16 -6.32 -19.46
C GLU A 204 -2.69 -4.98 -20.06
N TRP A 205 -2.15 -4.11 -19.22
CA TRP A 205 -1.57 -2.85 -19.65
C TRP A 205 -0.35 -3.06 -20.55
N GLU A 206 0.61 -3.92 -20.16
CA GLU A 206 1.81 -4.22 -20.94
C GLU A 206 1.46 -4.84 -22.31
N ARG A 207 0.45 -5.72 -22.36
CA ARG A 207 -0.04 -6.28 -23.64
C ARG A 207 -0.68 -5.22 -24.52
N SER A 208 -1.43 -4.29 -23.93
CA SER A 208 -2.01 -3.16 -24.66
C SER A 208 -0.93 -2.23 -25.19
N GLU A 209 0.14 -1.99 -24.43
CA GLU A 209 1.30 -1.21 -24.87
C GLU A 209 2.01 -1.89 -26.05
N VAL A 210 2.19 -3.22 -26.02
CA VAL A 210 2.74 -3.98 -27.15
C VAL A 210 1.87 -3.87 -28.40
N LEU A 211 0.54 -3.91 -28.27
CA LEU A 211 -0.37 -3.73 -29.41
C LEU A 211 -0.29 -2.32 -30.03
N VAL A 212 -0.03 -1.30 -29.23
CA VAL A 212 -0.01 0.09 -29.68
C VAL A 212 1.37 0.53 -30.17
N SER A 213 2.45 -0.01 -29.60
CA SER A 213 3.81 0.50 -29.86
C SER A 213 4.81 -0.58 -30.28
N GLY A 214 4.43 -1.85 -30.21
CA GLY A 214 5.31 -2.98 -30.49
C GLY A 214 5.70 -3.09 -31.96
N GLU A 215 6.75 -3.88 -32.20
CA GLU A 215 7.11 -4.30 -33.54
C GLU A 215 6.04 -5.26 -34.08
N THR A 216 5.79 -5.22 -35.39
CA THR A 216 4.71 -6.00 -36.01
C THR A 216 4.85 -7.51 -35.76
N THR A 217 6.08 -8.02 -35.67
CA THR A 217 6.37 -9.42 -35.32
C THR A 217 5.89 -9.77 -33.90
N THR A 218 6.11 -8.88 -32.93
CA THR A 218 5.62 -9.06 -31.56
C THR A 218 4.09 -9.04 -31.51
N VAL A 219 3.46 -8.17 -32.31
CA VAL A 219 1.99 -8.11 -32.43
C VAL A 219 1.45 -9.42 -33.02
N VAL A 220 2.08 -9.96 -34.06
CA VAL A 220 1.72 -11.27 -34.63
C VAL A 220 1.77 -12.38 -33.57
N GLU A 221 2.86 -12.46 -32.80
CA GLU A 221 2.98 -13.48 -31.75
C GLU A 221 1.90 -13.35 -30.69
N LEU A 222 1.60 -12.12 -30.28
CA LEU A 222 0.59 -11.82 -29.28
C LEU A 222 -0.82 -12.19 -29.77
N LEU A 223 -1.14 -11.91 -31.03
CA LEU A 223 -2.41 -12.32 -31.66
C LEU A 223 -2.52 -13.84 -31.77
N ARG A 224 -1.45 -14.56 -32.13
CA ARG A 224 -1.45 -16.04 -32.24
C ARG A 224 -1.71 -16.74 -30.91
N ARG A 225 -1.26 -16.16 -29.80
CA ARG A 225 -1.52 -16.72 -28.46
C ARG A 225 -3.01 -16.66 -28.08
N GLY A 226 -3.83 -15.88 -28.80
CA GLY A 226 -5.27 -15.80 -28.58
C GLY A 226 -5.63 -15.24 -27.20
N GLU A 227 -4.76 -14.43 -26.62
CA GLU A 227 -4.99 -13.86 -25.29
C GLU A 227 -6.17 -12.87 -25.30
N SER A 228 -6.94 -12.81 -24.22
CA SER A 228 -8.10 -11.93 -24.12
C SER A 228 -7.67 -10.46 -24.15
N LEU A 229 -8.03 -9.77 -25.23
CA LEU A 229 -7.76 -8.35 -25.44
C LEU A 229 -9.05 -7.66 -25.88
N PRO A 230 -9.22 -6.35 -25.62
CA PRO A 230 -10.37 -5.61 -26.11
C PRO A 230 -10.45 -5.70 -27.64
N ALA A 231 -11.59 -6.17 -28.17
CA ALA A 231 -11.76 -6.43 -29.60
C ALA A 231 -11.49 -5.19 -30.47
N GLU A 232 -11.85 -4.01 -29.96
CA GLU A 232 -11.61 -2.73 -30.64
C GLU A 232 -10.12 -2.40 -30.75
N LEU A 233 -9.34 -2.65 -29.68
CA LEU A 233 -7.90 -2.41 -29.68
C LEU A 233 -7.20 -3.36 -30.65
N VAL A 234 -7.59 -4.64 -30.65
CA VAL A 234 -7.09 -5.64 -31.60
C VAL A 234 -7.39 -5.20 -33.03
N ARG A 235 -8.62 -4.76 -33.33
CA ARG A 235 -9.02 -4.30 -34.65
C ARG A 235 -8.20 -3.11 -35.13
N VAL A 236 -8.04 -2.08 -34.29
CA VAL A 236 -7.29 -0.86 -34.63
C VAL A 236 -5.80 -1.15 -34.82
N SER A 237 -5.20 -1.90 -33.88
CA SER A 237 -3.79 -2.31 -33.96
C SER A 237 -3.54 -3.18 -35.20
N PHE A 238 -4.35 -4.22 -35.41
CA PHE A 238 -4.23 -5.09 -36.59
C PHE A 238 -4.33 -4.31 -37.90
N ALA A 239 -5.34 -3.43 -38.04
CA ALA A 239 -5.50 -2.63 -39.24
C ALA A 239 -4.28 -1.73 -39.51
N ALA A 240 -3.71 -1.13 -38.46
CA ALA A 240 -2.51 -0.32 -38.56
C ALA A 240 -1.29 -1.12 -39.02
N HIS A 241 -1.05 -2.29 -38.41
CA HIS A 241 0.09 -3.15 -38.73
C HIS A 241 -0.05 -3.83 -40.10
N LEU A 242 -1.26 -4.24 -40.49
CA LEU A 242 -1.57 -4.78 -41.81
C LEU A 242 -1.27 -3.73 -42.88
N GLU A 243 -1.68 -2.49 -42.66
CA GLU A 243 -1.44 -1.42 -43.60
C GLU A 243 0.06 -1.09 -43.70
N ALA A 244 0.77 -1.01 -42.58
CA ALA A 244 2.22 -0.83 -42.58
C ALA A 244 2.94 -1.92 -43.39
N ALA A 245 2.53 -3.18 -43.23
CA ALA A 245 3.08 -4.31 -43.99
C ALA A 245 2.71 -4.28 -45.49
N LEU A 246 1.51 -3.81 -45.83
CA LEU A 246 1.10 -3.59 -47.24
C LEU A 246 2.00 -2.52 -47.88
N TRP A 247 2.28 -1.44 -47.16
CA TRP A 247 3.11 -0.34 -47.66
C TRP A 247 4.58 -0.71 -47.82
N SER A 248 5.15 -1.49 -46.88
CA SER A 248 6.50 -2.02 -47.03
C SER A 248 6.58 -3.15 -48.07
N PHE A 249 5.43 -3.62 -48.55
CA PHE A 249 5.29 -4.78 -49.42
C PHE A 249 5.94 -6.04 -48.84
N ASP A 250 5.87 -6.18 -47.50
CA ASP A 250 6.40 -7.33 -46.77
C ASP A 250 5.39 -8.48 -46.81
N LEU A 251 5.47 -9.28 -47.88
CA LEU A 251 4.55 -10.39 -48.14
C LEU A 251 4.59 -11.49 -47.07
N ASP A 252 5.71 -11.63 -46.36
CA ASP A 252 5.82 -12.60 -45.29
C ASP A 252 5.09 -12.11 -44.04
N LEU A 253 5.32 -10.86 -43.65
CA LEU A 253 4.63 -10.24 -42.52
C LEU A 253 3.12 -10.15 -42.73
N LEU A 254 2.68 -9.83 -43.95
CA LEU A 254 1.26 -9.84 -44.32
C LEU A 254 0.62 -11.21 -44.13
N GLY A 255 1.28 -12.26 -44.60
CA GLY A 255 0.82 -13.64 -44.40
C GLY A 255 0.72 -13.96 -42.92
N GLN A 256 1.77 -13.65 -42.16
CA GLN A 256 1.82 -13.90 -40.72
C GLN A 256 0.71 -13.18 -39.93
N LEU A 257 0.38 -11.94 -40.29
CA LEU A 257 -0.72 -11.17 -39.69
C LEU A 257 -2.07 -11.83 -39.99
N CYS A 258 -2.36 -12.15 -41.26
CA CYS A 258 -3.62 -12.79 -41.64
C CYS A 258 -3.78 -14.18 -41.02
N ASP A 259 -2.70 -14.94 -40.88
CA ASP A 259 -2.71 -16.23 -40.18
C ASP A 259 -2.99 -16.05 -38.67
N ALA A 260 -2.47 -14.99 -38.06
CA ALA A 260 -2.65 -14.70 -36.64
C ALA A 260 -4.06 -14.19 -36.29
N ALA A 261 -4.71 -13.47 -37.21
CA ALA A 261 -6.04 -12.91 -37.00
C ALA A 261 -6.92 -13.06 -38.26
N PRO A 262 -7.33 -14.29 -38.62
CA PRO A 262 -8.03 -14.56 -39.89
C PRO A 262 -9.38 -13.86 -39.98
N ARG A 263 -10.06 -13.61 -38.85
CA ARG A 263 -11.33 -12.87 -38.81
C ARG A 263 -11.20 -11.38 -39.11
N GLN A 264 -9.99 -10.83 -39.01
CA GLN A 264 -9.70 -9.40 -39.25
C GLN A 264 -9.13 -9.17 -40.66
N CYS A 265 -8.72 -10.23 -41.35
CA CYS A 265 -8.13 -10.16 -42.69
C CYS A 265 -9.22 -10.29 -43.77
N ASP A 266 -9.09 -9.52 -44.85
CA ASP A 266 -9.96 -9.66 -46.03
C ASP A 266 -9.78 -11.06 -46.65
N ALA A 267 -10.88 -11.73 -46.98
CA ALA A 267 -10.86 -13.10 -47.53
C ALA A 267 -10.05 -13.24 -48.83
N GLN A 268 -9.89 -12.15 -49.60
CA GLN A 268 -9.13 -12.13 -50.84
C GLN A 268 -7.63 -11.93 -50.62
N LEU A 269 -7.24 -11.33 -49.49
CA LEU A 269 -5.86 -10.93 -49.23
C LEU A 269 -4.89 -12.13 -49.14
N PRO A 270 -5.21 -13.26 -48.46
CA PRO A 270 -4.35 -14.44 -48.47
C PRO A 270 -4.09 -14.99 -49.88
N ALA A 271 -5.11 -15.00 -50.74
CA ALA A 271 -4.96 -15.44 -52.13
C ALA A 271 -4.07 -14.49 -52.94
N ALA A 272 -4.24 -13.18 -52.75
CA ALA A 272 -3.40 -12.15 -53.36
C ALA A 272 -1.92 -12.29 -52.92
N ILE A 273 -1.66 -12.50 -51.63
CA ILE A 273 -0.31 -12.72 -51.10
C ILE A 273 0.35 -13.94 -51.76
N GLN A 274 -0.38 -15.05 -51.88
CA GLN A 274 0.13 -16.26 -52.55
C GLN A 274 0.42 -16.02 -54.03
N TYR A 275 -0.41 -15.24 -54.71
CA TYR A 275 -0.16 -14.83 -56.09
C TYR A 275 1.11 -13.97 -56.20
N TRP A 276 1.25 -12.94 -55.36
CA TRP A 276 2.42 -12.05 -55.37
C TRP A 276 3.73 -12.78 -55.03
N LYS A 277 3.69 -13.77 -54.13
CA LYS A 277 4.84 -14.64 -53.80
C LYS A 277 5.28 -15.53 -54.97
N LYS A 278 4.40 -15.83 -55.93
CA LYS A 278 4.69 -16.60 -57.14
C LYS A 278 5.16 -15.74 -58.32
N MET A 279 4.97 -14.42 -58.27
CA MET A 279 5.45 -13.51 -59.32
C MET A 279 6.98 -13.54 -59.41
N ALA A 280 7.49 -13.37 -60.63
CA ALA A 280 8.92 -13.18 -60.86
C ALA A 280 9.45 -11.96 -60.07
N PRO A 281 10.70 -12.00 -59.54
CA PRO A 281 11.24 -10.94 -58.67
C PRO A 281 11.09 -9.53 -59.26
N GLN A 282 11.45 -9.33 -60.53
CA GLN A 282 11.33 -8.01 -61.19
C GLN A 282 9.88 -7.51 -61.27
N ALA A 283 8.91 -8.40 -61.52
CA ALA A 283 7.51 -8.01 -61.56
C ALA A 283 6.98 -7.65 -60.17
N ARG A 284 7.48 -8.35 -59.14
CA ARG A 284 7.20 -8.06 -57.74
C ARG A 284 7.76 -6.71 -57.32
N ASP A 285 9.00 -6.40 -57.71
CA ASP A 285 9.63 -5.12 -57.38
C ASP A 285 8.89 -3.94 -58.03
N ARG A 286 8.49 -4.07 -59.30
CA ARG A 286 7.66 -3.07 -59.98
C ARG A 286 6.30 -2.90 -59.31
N LEU A 287 5.67 -4.00 -58.88
CA LEU A 287 4.42 -3.95 -58.15
C LEU A 287 4.61 -3.25 -56.80
N ALA A 288 5.68 -3.57 -56.06
CA ALA A 288 6.03 -2.92 -54.81
C ALA A 288 6.28 -1.41 -55.00
N GLU A 289 6.98 -1.01 -56.06
CA GLU A 289 7.16 0.39 -56.46
C GLU A 289 5.83 1.05 -56.80
N THR A 290 4.96 0.36 -57.54
CA THR A 290 3.63 0.87 -57.90
C THR A 290 2.75 1.03 -56.67
N VAL A 291 2.77 0.08 -55.74
CA VAL A 291 2.05 0.18 -54.45
C VAL A 291 2.60 1.36 -53.66
N ARG A 292 3.93 1.49 -53.55
CA ARG A 292 4.57 2.63 -52.88
C ARG A 292 4.24 3.97 -53.55
N ALA A 293 4.12 4.01 -54.88
CA ALA A 293 3.84 5.22 -55.65
C ALA A 293 2.34 5.59 -55.73
N ALA A 294 1.46 4.59 -55.74
CA ALA A 294 0.00 4.75 -55.74
C ALA A 294 -0.52 5.07 -54.34
N GLY A 295 0.24 4.73 -53.30
CA GLY A 295 0.03 5.28 -51.99
C GLY A 295 0.14 6.79 -51.99
N PRO A 296 -0.59 7.51 -51.13
CA PRO A 296 -0.49 8.97 -51.03
C PRO A 296 0.88 9.47 -50.51
N PHE A 297 1.93 8.64 -50.53
CA PHE A 297 3.18 8.87 -49.81
C PHE A 297 4.41 8.52 -50.66
N ARG A 298 5.36 9.47 -50.71
CA ARG A 298 6.71 9.28 -51.27
C ARG A 298 7.48 8.22 -50.48
N PRO A 299 8.56 7.61 -51.04
CA PRO A 299 9.46 6.75 -50.28
C PRO A 299 9.90 7.47 -48.99
N MET A 300 9.46 6.94 -47.85
CA MET A 300 9.77 7.50 -46.54
C MET A 300 10.99 6.78 -45.94
N PRO A 301 11.88 7.50 -45.23
CA PRO A 301 12.96 6.87 -44.47
C PRO A 301 12.42 5.80 -43.54
N ALA A 302 13.15 4.70 -43.34
CA ALA A 302 12.74 3.64 -42.42
C ALA A 302 12.42 4.22 -41.03
N PHE A 303 11.48 3.60 -40.31
CA PHE A 303 11.01 4.12 -39.04
C PHE A 303 12.15 4.34 -38.03
N ARG A 304 13.07 3.38 -37.96
CA ARG A 304 14.29 3.47 -37.14
C ARG A 304 15.17 4.67 -37.50
N THR A 305 15.24 5.03 -38.78
CA THR A 305 15.97 6.23 -39.24
C THR A 305 15.31 7.50 -38.72
N LEU A 306 13.98 7.58 -38.71
CA LEU A 306 13.24 8.72 -38.17
C LEU A 306 13.41 8.83 -36.65
N GLU A 307 13.41 7.70 -35.93
CA GLU A 307 13.69 7.70 -34.48
C GLU A 307 15.08 8.22 -34.14
N VAL A 308 16.10 7.79 -34.89
CA VAL A 308 17.46 8.32 -34.73
C VAL A 308 17.47 9.82 -35.02
N ALA A 309 16.83 10.26 -36.11
CA ALA A 309 16.74 11.66 -36.50
C ALA A 309 16.06 12.55 -35.43
N LEU A 310 15.07 12.04 -34.69
CA LEU A 310 14.42 12.76 -33.58
C LEU A 310 15.33 13.00 -32.37
N ASN A 311 16.48 12.33 -32.27
CA ASN A 311 17.43 12.47 -31.17
C ASN A 311 18.68 13.28 -31.56
N VAL A 312 18.76 13.79 -32.79
CA VAL A 312 19.86 14.64 -33.24
C VAL A 312 19.62 16.08 -32.77
N GLU A 313 20.69 16.82 -32.47
CA GLU A 313 20.61 18.24 -32.05
C GLU A 313 20.17 19.19 -33.18
N ASP A 314 20.30 18.76 -34.43
CA ASP A 314 19.89 19.55 -35.60
C ASP A 314 18.37 19.63 -35.72
N LEU A 315 17.82 20.80 -35.41
CA LEU A 315 16.40 21.10 -35.48
C LEU A 315 15.80 20.87 -36.87
N HIS A 316 16.57 21.06 -37.95
CA HIS A 316 16.07 20.80 -39.31
C HIS A 316 15.80 19.31 -39.52
N THR A 317 16.76 18.45 -39.15
CA THR A 317 16.62 17.00 -39.18
C THR A 317 15.44 16.53 -38.32
N VAL A 318 15.30 17.08 -37.11
CA VAL A 318 14.15 16.80 -36.23
C VAL A 318 12.83 17.20 -36.90
N TRP A 319 12.76 18.39 -37.50
CA TRP A 319 11.54 18.86 -38.16
C TRP A 319 11.14 18.02 -39.37
N VAL A 320 12.11 17.65 -40.21
CA VAL A 320 11.87 16.74 -41.35
C VAL A 320 11.36 15.39 -40.84
N ALA A 321 11.95 14.86 -39.76
CA ALA A 321 11.50 13.61 -39.16
C ALA A 321 10.07 13.70 -38.62
N LEU A 322 9.73 14.76 -37.87
CA LEU A 322 8.37 15.01 -37.37
C LEU A 322 7.35 15.10 -38.51
N ARG A 323 7.68 15.84 -39.57
CA ARG A 323 6.82 15.93 -40.75
C ARG A 323 6.62 14.56 -41.38
N SER A 324 7.69 13.79 -41.61
CA SER A 324 7.61 12.42 -42.14
C SER A 324 6.76 11.50 -41.26
N LEU A 325 6.85 11.62 -39.93
CA LEU A 325 6.03 10.84 -38.99
C LEU A 325 4.53 11.18 -39.12
N SER A 326 4.15 12.43 -39.39
CA SER A 326 2.74 12.80 -39.63
C SER A 326 2.09 12.09 -40.82
N HIS A 327 2.92 11.56 -41.72
CA HIS A 327 2.52 10.84 -42.91
C HIS A 327 2.49 9.31 -42.70
N ARG A 328 2.97 8.79 -41.58
CA ARG A 328 3.03 7.34 -41.34
C ARG A 328 1.76 6.82 -40.66
N PRO A 329 1.10 5.76 -41.17
CA PRO A 329 -0.09 5.17 -40.51
C PRO A 329 0.21 4.45 -39.19
N GLU A 330 1.50 4.18 -38.92
CA GLU A 330 1.95 3.36 -37.80
C GLU A 330 1.60 4.03 -36.45
N PRO A 331 0.97 3.31 -35.52
CA PRO A 331 0.64 3.81 -34.19
C PRO A 331 1.86 4.34 -33.41
N ARG A 332 3.01 3.67 -33.57
CA ARG A 332 4.30 4.11 -33.02
C ARG A 332 4.71 5.49 -33.53
N ALA A 333 4.36 5.86 -34.76
CA ALA A 333 4.61 7.20 -35.30
C ALA A 333 3.87 8.27 -34.50
N PHE A 334 2.58 8.02 -34.24
CA PHE A 334 1.75 8.93 -33.45
C PHE A 334 2.24 9.03 -32.00
N ALA A 335 2.61 7.91 -31.38
CA ALA A 335 3.18 7.91 -30.03
C ALA A 335 4.48 8.74 -29.92
N LEU A 336 5.36 8.65 -30.92
CA LEU A 336 6.58 9.47 -31.00
C LEU A 336 6.26 10.95 -31.18
N LEU A 337 5.35 11.30 -32.09
CA LEU A 337 4.90 12.67 -32.29
C LEU A 337 4.34 13.26 -30.99
N LEU A 338 3.50 12.49 -30.30
CA LEU A 338 2.90 12.91 -29.05
C LEU A 338 3.93 13.04 -27.91
N SER A 339 4.94 12.18 -27.88
CA SER A 339 6.07 12.30 -26.97
C SER A 339 6.83 13.61 -27.21
N ARG A 340 7.14 13.93 -28.47
CA ARG A 340 7.83 15.16 -28.86
C ARG A 340 7.00 16.41 -28.70
N ALA A 341 5.67 16.31 -28.82
CA ALA A 341 4.79 17.41 -28.48
C ALA A 341 4.97 17.85 -27.03
N GLY A 342 5.27 16.91 -26.11
CA GLY A 342 5.60 17.11 -24.69
C GLY A 342 6.99 17.64 -24.38
N HIS A 343 7.80 17.95 -25.39
CA HIS A 343 9.18 18.37 -25.17
C HIS A 343 9.24 19.76 -24.49
N PRO A 344 10.17 20.01 -23.55
CA PRO A 344 10.29 21.31 -22.89
C PRO A 344 10.71 22.44 -23.85
N ASP A 345 11.45 22.11 -24.90
CA ASP A 345 11.79 23.07 -25.96
C ASP A 345 10.61 23.28 -26.93
N SER A 346 10.08 24.51 -26.92
CA SER A 346 8.98 24.95 -27.80
C SER A 346 9.28 24.77 -29.29
N ALA A 347 10.55 24.83 -29.72
CA ALA A 347 10.95 24.64 -31.11
C ALA A 347 10.70 23.21 -31.61
N ILE A 348 10.65 22.23 -30.70
CA ILE A 348 10.34 20.82 -30.99
C ILE A 348 8.86 20.54 -30.71
N ALA A 349 8.34 21.06 -29.60
CA ALA A 349 6.97 20.81 -29.15
C ALA A 349 5.91 21.26 -30.17
N TRP A 350 6.05 22.48 -30.71
CA TRP A 350 5.07 23.05 -31.63
C TRP A 350 4.96 22.29 -32.96
N PRO A 351 6.07 22.03 -33.68
CA PRO A 351 6.00 21.24 -34.90
C PRO A 351 5.54 19.81 -34.68
N ALA A 352 5.87 19.20 -33.53
CA ALA A 352 5.40 17.87 -33.18
C ALA A 352 3.88 17.85 -32.93
N ALA A 353 3.34 18.86 -32.24
CA ALA A 353 1.91 19.02 -32.06
C ALA A 353 1.18 19.26 -33.40
N ASP A 354 1.79 20.03 -34.31
CA ASP A 354 1.23 20.25 -35.65
C ASP A 354 1.25 18.97 -36.51
N ALA A 355 2.35 18.21 -36.43
CA ALA A 355 2.46 16.89 -37.03
C ALA A 355 1.42 15.91 -36.44
N CYS A 356 1.16 15.95 -35.13
CA CYS A 356 0.05 15.21 -34.50
C CYS A 356 -1.30 15.59 -35.09
N ARG A 357 -1.60 16.89 -35.27
CA ARG A 357 -2.85 17.34 -35.89
C ARG A 357 -2.98 16.86 -37.33
N ALA A 358 -1.93 17.00 -38.14
CA ALA A 358 -1.90 16.52 -39.51
C ALA A 358 -2.09 15.00 -39.61
N TRP A 359 -1.54 14.26 -38.65
CA TRP A 359 -1.75 12.83 -38.50
C TRP A 359 -3.23 12.53 -38.18
N LEU A 360 -3.80 13.15 -37.14
CA LEU A 360 -5.19 12.96 -36.71
C LEU A 360 -6.19 13.29 -37.82
N ALA A 361 -5.98 14.39 -38.55
CA ALA A 361 -6.82 14.79 -39.67
C ALA A 361 -6.83 13.74 -40.80
N ARG A 362 -5.70 13.06 -41.02
CA ARG A 362 -5.57 12.03 -42.05
C ARG A 362 -6.12 10.67 -41.60
N TRP A 363 -6.06 10.36 -40.31
CA TRP A 363 -6.43 9.07 -39.74
C TRP A 363 -7.46 9.22 -38.60
N PRO A 364 -8.64 9.81 -38.83
CA PRO A 364 -9.52 10.28 -37.76
C PRO A 364 -10.02 9.15 -36.83
N SER A 365 -10.40 7.99 -37.38
CA SER A 365 -10.89 6.85 -36.59
C SER A 365 -9.79 6.22 -35.73
N ARG A 366 -8.59 6.01 -36.30
CA ARG A 366 -7.44 5.45 -35.57
C ARG A 366 -6.89 6.42 -34.55
N GLY A 367 -6.83 7.70 -34.94
CA GLY A 367 -6.36 8.78 -34.12
C GLY A 367 -7.20 9.00 -32.88
N ALA A 368 -8.52 8.90 -32.99
CA ALA A 368 -9.40 8.92 -31.83
C ALA A 368 -9.04 7.83 -30.81
N VAL A 369 -8.83 6.59 -31.27
CA VAL A 369 -8.52 5.46 -30.36
C VAL A 369 -7.11 5.57 -29.77
N LEU A 370 -6.11 5.87 -30.60
CA LEU A 370 -4.71 5.95 -30.17
C LEU A 370 -4.44 7.17 -29.29
N ALA A 371 -5.03 8.32 -29.61
CA ALA A 371 -4.90 9.49 -28.76
C ALA A 371 -5.72 9.36 -27.49
N ALA A 372 -6.89 8.72 -27.50
CA ALA A 372 -7.59 8.38 -26.25
C ALA A 372 -6.72 7.46 -25.37
N PHE A 373 -6.08 6.45 -25.95
CA PHE A 373 -5.17 5.55 -25.24
C PHE A 373 -3.96 6.28 -24.66
N GLU A 374 -3.27 7.11 -25.45
CA GLU A 374 -2.09 7.84 -24.99
C GLU A 374 -2.43 8.98 -24.02
N LEU A 375 -3.57 9.66 -24.19
CA LEU A 375 -4.06 10.65 -23.23
C LEU A 375 -4.36 9.99 -21.89
N ARG A 376 -5.02 8.82 -21.90
CA ARG A 376 -5.29 8.01 -20.70
C ARG A 376 -3.98 7.58 -20.04
N ARG A 377 -3.00 7.09 -20.82
CA ARG A 377 -1.64 6.76 -20.35
C ARG A 377 -0.96 7.93 -19.65
N ARG A 378 -1.16 9.16 -20.13
CA ARG A 378 -0.46 10.35 -19.65
C ARG A 378 -1.27 11.20 -18.66
N GLN A 379 -2.51 10.82 -18.36
CA GLN A 379 -3.42 11.56 -17.48
C GLN A 379 -2.86 11.75 -16.06
N ASN A 380 -1.94 10.89 -15.62
CA ASN A 380 -1.28 10.98 -14.32
C ASN A 380 0.04 11.76 -14.34
N ARG A 381 0.54 12.16 -15.53
CA ARG A 381 1.73 13.01 -15.70
C ARG A 381 1.34 14.48 -15.98
N ARG A 382 0.30 14.98 -15.30
CA ARG A 382 -0.24 16.35 -15.51
C ARG A 382 0.82 17.44 -15.44
N ASP A 383 1.84 17.23 -14.62
CA ASP A 383 2.87 18.23 -14.35
C ASP A 383 3.92 18.33 -15.49
N GLN A 384 4.00 17.34 -16.38
CA GLN A 384 4.99 17.26 -17.47
C GLN A 384 4.47 17.76 -18.81
N PHE A 385 3.16 17.99 -18.96
CA PHE A 385 2.58 18.49 -20.20
C PHE A 385 2.08 19.91 -19.97
N PRO A 386 2.77 20.94 -20.52
CA PRO A 386 2.25 22.28 -20.50
C PRO A 386 0.85 22.30 -21.14
N SER A 387 -0.01 23.19 -20.67
CA SER A 387 -1.40 23.40 -21.12
C SER A 387 -1.60 23.33 -22.64
N LEU A 388 -0.57 23.62 -23.43
CA LEU A 388 -0.54 23.59 -24.89
C LEU A 388 -0.92 22.25 -25.53
N ILE A 389 -0.49 21.10 -24.99
CA ILE A 389 -0.76 19.79 -25.60
C ILE A 389 -2.15 19.30 -25.24
N GLN A 390 -2.56 19.55 -24.00
CA GLN A 390 -3.95 19.40 -23.58
C GLN A 390 -4.85 20.26 -24.47
N THR A 391 -4.52 21.53 -24.70
CA THR A 391 -5.35 22.42 -25.53
C THR A 391 -5.37 21.99 -27.00
N ALA A 392 -4.23 21.58 -27.58
CA ALA A 392 -4.17 21.13 -28.97
C ALA A 392 -4.86 19.78 -29.22
N LEU A 393 -4.77 18.84 -28.28
CA LEU A 393 -5.45 17.55 -28.36
C LEU A 393 -6.94 17.68 -28.00
N LEU A 394 -7.29 18.41 -26.93
CA LEU A 394 -8.68 18.66 -26.53
C LEU A 394 -9.44 19.52 -27.55
N ALA A 395 -8.82 20.50 -28.21
CA ALA A 395 -9.53 21.34 -29.18
C ALA A 395 -9.98 20.55 -30.43
N GLU A 396 -9.23 19.54 -30.86
CA GLU A 396 -9.66 18.62 -31.93
C GLU A 396 -10.54 17.49 -31.39
N PHE A 397 -10.23 16.92 -30.21
CA PHE A 397 -11.05 15.86 -29.62
C PHE A 397 -12.44 16.31 -29.20
N LEU A 398 -12.59 17.50 -28.61
CA LEU A 398 -13.88 17.98 -28.11
C LEU A 398 -14.83 18.40 -29.24
N GLN A 399 -14.33 18.57 -30.47
CA GLN A 399 -15.18 18.83 -31.64
C GLN A 399 -15.79 17.53 -32.22
N ARG A 400 -15.35 16.35 -31.79
CA ARG A 400 -15.91 15.06 -32.20
C ARG A 400 -16.11 14.16 -30.97
N PRO A 401 -17.36 13.93 -30.51
CA PRO A 401 -17.58 13.10 -29.33
C PRO A 401 -16.94 11.72 -29.56
N LEU A 402 -16.19 11.26 -28.56
CA LEU A 402 -15.70 9.88 -28.50
C LEU A 402 -16.87 8.91 -28.76
N PRO A 403 -16.68 7.84 -29.55
CA PRO A 403 -17.67 6.78 -29.58
C PRO A 403 -17.86 6.26 -28.15
N VAL A 404 -19.08 6.37 -27.64
CA VAL A 404 -19.43 5.87 -26.31
C VAL A 404 -19.20 4.36 -26.35
N ALA A 405 -18.39 3.86 -25.41
CA ALA A 405 -18.07 2.44 -25.26
C ALA A 405 -19.30 1.62 -24.87
#